data_AF-A0A845QYM9-F1
#
_entry.id   AF-A0A845QYM9-F1
#
_cell.length_a   1.000
_cell.length_b   1.000
_cell.length_c   1.000
_cell.angle_alpha   90.00
_cell.angle_beta   90.00
_cell.angle_gamma   90.00
#
_symmetry.space_group_name_H-M   'P 1'
#
loop_
_entity.id
_entity.type
_entity.pdbx_description
1 polymer ?
#
loop_
_entity_poly.entity_id
_entity_poly.type
_entity_poly.pdbx_seq_one_letter_code
_entity_poly.pdbx_strand_id
1 'polypeptide(L)'
;MYNRSFYSLKKEFISILESYDIEVLVDVRSYPDSKHVPQFNKENMEKWVPEHDIKYIHMKELDCRRKSRKYIDELISLAKEQKVCYMVKKQFRGDVIRLLFQII
;
A
#
# COMPACT_ATOMS: atom_id res chain seq x y z
N MET A 1 -8.44 15.48 -16.53
CA MET A 1 -8.84 16.40 -15.44
C MET A 1 -8.91 15.61 -14.13
N TYR A 2 -7.86 15.63 -13.30
CA TYR A 2 -7.88 15.00 -11.97
C TYR A 2 -8.07 16.09 -10.91
N ASN A 3 -9.31 16.60 -10.78
CA ASN A 3 -9.73 17.44 -9.66
C ASN A 3 -10.59 16.59 -8.70
N ARG A 4 -9.98 15.57 -8.10
CA ARG A 4 -10.58 14.88 -6.93
C ARG A 4 -9.96 15.47 -5.68
N SER A 5 -10.80 15.94 -4.76
CA SER A 5 -10.32 16.47 -3.48
C SER A 5 -9.58 15.39 -2.69
N PHE A 6 -8.58 15.81 -1.94
CA PHE A 6 -7.73 14.94 -1.10
C PHE A 6 -8.55 14.03 -0.16
N TYR A 7 -9.59 14.58 0.45
CA TYR A 7 -10.48 13.87 1.37
C TYR A 7 -11.33 12.81 0.65
N SER A 8 -11.70 13.02 -0.62
CA SER A 8 -12.43 12.03 -1.41
C SER A 8 -11.58 10.79 -1.64
N LEU A 9 -10.29 10.97 -1.96
CA LEU A 9 -9.38 9.87 -2.24
C LEU A 9 -9.00 9.08 -0.98
N LYS A 10 -8.78 9.75 0.16
CA LYS A 10 -8.57 9.06 1.46
C LYS A 10 -9.78 8.18 1.78
N LYS A 11 -10.99 8.75 1.77
CA LYS A 11 -12.22 8.02 2.10
C LYS A 11 -12.46 6.85 1.14
N GLU A 12 -12.39 7.08 -0.17
CA GLU A 12 -12.52 6.02 -1.18
C GLU A 12 -11.51 4.90 -0.94
N PHE A 13 -10.26 5.25 -0.64
CA PHE A 13 -9.21 4.26 -0.38
C PHE A 13 -9.50 3.41 0.85
N ILE A 14 -9.82 4.04 1.97
CA ILE A 14 -10.13 3.34 3.21
C ILE A 14 -11.39 2.48 3.06
N SER A 15 -12.45 3.01 2.44
CA SER A 15 -13.68 2.24 2.20
C SER A 15 -13.42 1.00 1.35
N ILE A 16 -12.46 1.05 0.42
CA ILE A 16 -12.04 -0.16 -0.32
C ILE A 16 -11.39 -1.15 0.65
N LEU A 17 -10.42 -0.73 1.48
CA LEU A 17 -9.76 -1.63 2.43
C LEU A 17 -10.76 -2.27 3.42
N GLU A 18 -11.66 -1.47 3.98
CA GLU A 18 -12.73 -1.92 4.88
C GLU A 18 -13.69 -2.88 4.17
N SER A 19 -14.04 -2.63 2.91
CA SER A 19 -14.95 -3.51 2.15
C SER A 19 -14.41 -4.93 1.92
N TYR A 20 -13.10 -5.11 2.03
CA TYR A 20 -12.45 -6.42 1.93
C TYR A 20 -12.03 -6.96 3.31
N ASP A 21 -12.37 -6.26 4.40
CA ASP A 21 -11.91 -6.48 5.78
C ASP A 21 -10.38 -6.58 5.88
N ILE A 22 -9.65 -5.70 5.20
CA ILE A 22 -8.19 -5.70 5.28
C ILE A 22 -7.75 -5.24 6.66
N GLU A 23 -6.94 -6.07 7.33
CA GLU A 23 -6.36 -5.78 8.64
C GLU A 23 -4.94 -5.22 8.52
N VAL A 24 -4.22 -5.55 7.44
CA VAL A 24 -2.84 -5.10 7.22
C VAL A 24 -2.64 -4.59 5.81
N LEU A 25 -2.12 -3.37 5.71
CA LEU A 25 -1.61 -2.80 4.47
C LEU A 25 -0.07 -2.90 4.45
N VAL A 26 0.45 -3.77 3.60
CA VAL A 26 1.90 -3.93 3.37
C VAL A 26 2.32 -3.09 2.17
N ASP A 27 3.04 -2.02 2.41
CA ASP A 27 3.66 -1.21 1.38
C ASP A 27 5.02 -1.79 1.00
N VAL A 28 5.14 -2.32 -0.21
CA VAL A 28 6.42 -2.88 -0.65
C VAL A 28 7.26 -1.87 -1.42
N ARG A 29 6.75 -0.66 -1.71
CA ARG A 29 7.41 0.31 -2.60
C ARG A 29 8.81 0.68 -2.11
N SER A 30 9.81 0.61 -3.00
CA SER A 30 11.17 1.06 -2.69
C SER A 30 11.25 2.53 -2.28
N TYR A 31 10.40 3.35 -2.90
CA TYR A 31 10.22 4.77 -2.62
C TYR A 31 8.72 5.03 -2.46
N PRO A 32 8.22 5.06 -1.21
CA PRO A 32 6.80 5.25 -0.92
C PRO A 32 6.35 6.69 -1.15
N ASP A 33 7.29 7.63 -1.32
CA ASP A 33 6.99 9.02 -1.63
C ASP A 33 6.86 9.26 -3.13
N SER A 34 5.83 10.01 -3.51
CA SER A 34 5.53 10.36 -4.90
C SER A 34 5.14 11.82 -5.01
N LYS A 35 5.74 12.53 -5.97
CA LYS A 35 5.33 13.88 -6.34
C LYS A 35 3.98 13.91 -7.08
N HIS A 36 3.60 12.80 -7.73
CA HIS A 36 2.37 12.71 -8.50
C HIS A 36 1.16 12.32 -7.66
N VAL A 37 1.37 11.55 -6.59
CA VAL A 37 0.32 11.10 -5.67
C VAL A 37 0.74 11.30 -4.21
N PRO A 38 1.01 12.55 -3.79
CA PRO A 38 1.52 12.86 -2.44
C PRO A 38 0.59 12.40 -1.31
N GLN A 39 -0.70 12.24 -1.60
CA GLN A 39 -1.67 11.69 -0.66
C GLN A 39 -1.33 10.26 -0.20
N PHE A 40 -0.63 9.47 -1.02
CA PHE A 40 -0.23 8.10 -0.68
C PHE A 40 1.23 7.99 -0.23
N ASN A 41 1.84 9.11 0.18
CA ASN A 41 3.17 9.10 0.78
C ASN A 41 3.17 8.37 2.12
N LYS A 42 4.33 7.86 2.51
CA LYS A 42 4.50 7.05 3.72
C LYS A 42 3.94 7.75 4.96
N GLU A 43 4.27 9.04 5.14
CA GLU A 43 3.84 9.82 6.30
C GLU A 43 2.30 9.89 6.43
N ASN A 44 1.60 9.98 5.30
CA ASN A 44 0.15 9.99 5.29
C ASN A 44 -0.43 8.61 5.59
N MET A 45 0.17 7.54 5.05
CA MET A 45 -0.27 6.16 5.31
C MET A 45 -0.05 5.74 6.77
N GLU A 46 1.08 6.13 7.37
CA GLU A 46 1.38 5.88 8.78
C GLU A 46 0.38 6.56 9.74
N LYS A 47 -0.29 7.63 9.29
CA LYS A 47 -1.32 8.32 10.06
C LYS A 47 -2.72 7.76 9.77
N TRP A 48 -3.09 7.66 8.49
CA TRP A 48 -4.49 7.40 8.11
C TRP A 48 -4.90 5.94 8.23
N VAL A 49 -3.98 5.02 7.98
CA VAL A 49 -4.32 3.60 7.94
C VAL A 49 -4.58 3.08 9.38
N PRO A 50 -3.75 3.43 10.38
CA PRO A 50 -4.02 3.07 11.77
C PRO A 50 -5.24 3.76 12.40
N GLU A 51 -5.67 4.92 11.89
CA GLU A 51 -6.93 5.59 12.33
C GLU A 51 -8.18 4.73 12.08
N HIS A 52 -8.08 3.71 11.22
CA HIS A 52 -9.17 2.82 10.83
C HIS A 52 -8.92 1.37 11.26
N ASP A 53 -8.10 1.16 12.31
CA ASP A 53 -7.73 -0.17 12.83
C ASP A 53 -6.99 -1.08 11.84
N ILE A 54 -6.42 -0.50 10.78
CA ILE A 54 -5.60 -1.21 9.79
C ILE A 54 -4.13 -0.97 10.12
N LYS A 55 -3.33 -2.04 10.18
CA LYS A 55 -1.89 -1.94 10.41
C LYS A 55 -1.17 -1.57 9.12
N TYR A 56 -0.31 -0.54 9.17
CA TYR A 56 0.57 -0.19 8.06
C TYR A 56 1.98 -0.75 8.29
N ILE A 57 2.53 -1.47 7.29
CA ILE A 57 3.89 -2.02 7.33
C ILE A 57 4.61 -1.65 6.03
N HIS A 58 5.79 -1.03 6.12
CA HIS A 58 6.64 -0.73 4.96
C HIS A 58 7.75 -1.80 4.81
N MET A 59 7.66 -2.62 3.77
CA MET A 59 8.59 -3.72 3.44
C MET A 59 9.29 -3.49 2.10
N LYS A 60 10.24 -2.55 2.08
CA LYS A 60 11.00 -2.15 0.87
C LYS A 60 11.72 -3.32 0.18
N GLU A 61 12.08 -4.35 0.92
CA GLU A 61 12.88 -5.48 0.47
C GLU A 61 12.09 -6.42 -0.45
N LEU A 62 10.76 -6.31 -0.48
CA LEU A 62 9.88 -7.10 -1.36
C LEU A 62 9.76 -6.52 -2.77
N ASP A 63 10.06 -5.23 -2.99
CA ASP A 63 10.12 -4.58 -4.32
C ASP A 63 11.49 -4.74 -4.99
N CYS A 64 12.47 -5.32 -4.29
CA CYS A 64 13.79 -5.59 -4.86
C CYS A 64 13.80 -6.87 -5.71
N ARG A 65 14.58 -6.82 -6.81
CA ARG A 65 14.85 -7.97 -7.71
C ARG A 65 15.51 -9.16 -7.00
N ARG A 66 16.17 -8.92 -5.86
CA ARG A 66 16.72 -9.94 -4.97
C ARG A 66 15.88 -9.98 -3.70
N LYS A 67 14.71 -10.61 -3.77
CA LYS A 67 13.86 -10.79 -2.60
C LYS A 67 14.59 -11.68 -1.61
N SER A 68 14.83 -11.17 -0.40
CA SER A 68 15.32 -12.02 0.68
C SER A 68 14.20 -12.94 1.15
N ARG A 69 14.51 -14.24 1.29
CA ARG A 69 13.54 -15.27 1.66
C ARG A 69 12.82 -14.93 2.97
N LYS A 70 13.55 -14.31 3.90
CA LYS A 70 13.03 -13.83 5.19
C LYS A 70 11.77 -12.96 5.05
N TYR A 71 11.75 -12.00 4.13
CA TYR A 71 10.62 -11.08 3.98
C TYR A 71 9.43 -11.74 3.30
N ILE A 72 9.69 -12.72 2.43
CA ILE A 72 8.62 -13.55 1.85
C ILE A 72 7.98 -14.40 2.95
N ASP A 73 8.80 -15.02 3.81
CA ASP A 73 8.30 -15.85 4.91
C ASP A 73 7.52 -15.02 5.94
N GLU A 74 7.94 -13.78 6.19
CA GLU A 74 7.22 -12.82 7.04
C GLU A 74 5.86 -12.44 6.44
N LEU A 75 5.81 -12.10 5.14
CA LEU A 75 4.55 -11.80 4.44
C LEU A 75 3.59 -13.00 4.46
N ILE A 76 4.11 -14.21 4.24
CA ILE A 76 3.31 -15.44 4.29
C ILE A 76 2.77 -15.67 5.71
N SER A 77 3.58 -15.42 6.74
CA SER A 77 3.14 -15.57 8.13
C SER A 77 2.02 -14.59 8.47
N LEU A 78 2.15 -13.33 8.05
CA LEU A 78 1.09 -12.33 8.21
C LEU A 78 -0.20 -12.73 7.48
N ALA A 79 -0.09 -13.18 6.23
CA ALA A 79 -1.24 -13.58 5.41
C ALA A 79 -1.96 -14.85 5.90
N LYS A 80 -1.37 -15.62 6.82
CA LYS A 80 -2.03 -16.76 7.46
C LYS A 80 -2.96 -16.35 8.60
N GLU A 81 -2.65 -15.24 9.26
CA GLU A 81 -3.33 -14.81 10.48
C GLU A 81 -4.31 -13.67 10.23
N GLN A 82 -4.03 -12.83 9.23
CA GLN A 82 -4.74 -11.56 8.99
C GLN A 82 -4.99 -11.39 7.49
N LYS A 83 -6.05 -10.65 7.14
CA LYS A 83 -6.28 -10.26 5.74
C LYS A 83 -5.31 -9.15 5.34
N VAL A 84 -4.42 -9.47 4.39
CA VAL A 84 -3.32 -8.58 3.97
C VAL A 84 -3.57 -8.02 2.57
N CYS A 85 -3.43 -6.71 2.42
CA CYS A 85 -3.37 -6.01 1.14
C CYS A 85 -1.94 -5.50 0.90
N TYR A 86 -1.44 -5.61 -0.33
CA TYR A 86 -0.13 -5.10 -0.68
C TYR A 86 -0.22 -3.94 -1.66
N MET A 87 0.55 -2.89 -1.35
CA MET A 87 0.67 -1.69 -2.14
C MET A 87 1.97 -1.75 -2.95
N VAL A 88 1.83 -1.85 -4.27
CA VAL A 88 2.95 -1.95 -5.22
C VAL A 88 3.00 -0.73 -6.13
N LYS A 89 4.22 -0.40 -6.58
CA LYS A 89 4.43 0.58 -7.64
C LYS A 89 4.40 -0.14 -8.99
N LYS A 90 3.38 0.08 -9.83
CA LYS A 90 3.43 -0.37 -11.22
C LYS A 90 3.88 0.77 -12.12
N GLN A 91 5.09 0.64 -12.67
CA GLN A 91 5.60 1.56 -13.68
C GLN A 91 5.14 1.06 -15.06
N PHE A 92 4.25 1.80 -15.72
CA PHE A 92 3.90 1.55 -17.11
C PHE A 92 4.88 2.27 -18.04
N ARG A 93 5.16 1.70 -19.23
CA ARG A 93 5.95 2.39 -20.28
C ARG A 93 5.23 3.69 -20.64
N GLY A 94 5.82 4.83 -20.27
CA GLY A 94 5.23 6.17 -20.39
C GLY A 94 4.85 6.75 -19.03
N ASP A 95 5.84 7.02 -18.17
CA ASP A 95 5.90 7.92 -17.01
C ASP A 95 4.74 8.04 -16.00
N VAL A 96 3.69 7.23 -16.12
CA VAL A 96 2.58 7.19 -15.17
C VAL A 96 2.85 6.10 -14.13
N ILE A 97 3.11 6.54 -12.90
CA ILE A 97 3.18 5.66 -11.74
C ILE A 97 1.75 5.36 -11.28
N ARG A 98 1.31 4.11 -11.44
CA ARG A 98 0.03 3.64 -10.88
C ARG A 98 0.29 2.83 -9.61
N LEU A 99 -0.39 3.22 -8.53
CA LEU A 99 -0.49 2.39 -7.34
C LEU A 99 -1.45 1.25 -7.65
N LEU A 100 -0.99 0.02 -7.50
CA LEU A 100 -1.89 -1.13 -7.49
C LEU A 100 -1.98 -1.66 -6.08
N PHE A 101 -3.20 -2.02 -5.73
CA PHE A 101 -3.54 -2.76 -4.54
C PHE A 101 -3.97 -4.13 -5.01
N GLN A 102 -3.37 -5.16 -4.43
CA GLN A 102 -3.77 -6.53 -4.67
C GLN A 102 -4.05 -7.18 -3.31
N ILE A 103 -5.04 -8.05 -3.29
CA ILE A 103 -5.52 -8.77 -2.12
C ILE A 103 -5.10 -10.22 -2.31
N ILE A 104 -4.55 -10.86 -1.28
CA ILE A 104 -4.21 -12.29 -1.27
C ILE A 104 -5.27 -13.03 -0.45
#